data_AF-A0A8D4C120-F1
#
_entry.id   AF-A0A8D4C120-F1
#
_cell.length_a   1.000
_cell.length_b   1.000
_cell.length_c   1.000
_cell.angle_alpha   90.00
_cell.angle_beta   90.00
_cell.angle_gamma   90.00
#
_symmetry.space_group_name_H-M   'P 1'
#
loop_
_entity.id
_entity.type
_entity.pdbx_description
1 polymer ?
#
loop_
_entity_poly.entity_id
_entity_poly.type
_entity_poly.pdbx_seq_one_letter_code
_entity_poly.pdbx_strand_id
1 'polypeptide(L)'
;MRPLTIDMHRLEYALDHRDTSEHYLDLETGQILAVLPGQPTPGAEEKYDVQDDRHLHIEPLELAQHLAMREAFLFTQHDPHAHAVLASALGGRKPLRTFDFKLEDFPAVRQAWLRYQEVQLREYATTWLRENGLEPAHTASFPAER
;
A
#
# COMPACT_ATOMS: atom_id res chain seq x y z
N MET A 1 10.22 -18.03 -13.90
CA MET A 1 9.49 -16.87 -13.34
C MET A 1 9.62 -15.74 -14.34
N ARG A 2 8.50 -15.11 -14.76
CA ARG A 2 8.53 -14.00 -15.73
C ARG A 2 8.81 -12.70 -14.97
N PRO A 3 9.86 -11.93 -15.32
CA PRO A 3 10.06 -10.61 -14.73
C PRO A 3 8.96 -9.68 -15.25
N LEU A 4 8.00 -9.34 -14.40
CA LEU A 4 6.95 -8.37 -14.70
C LEU A 4 7.39 -7.00 -14.19
N THR A 5 7.28 -5.99 -15.03
CA THR A 5 7.52 -4.60 -14.64
C THR A 5 6.28 -4.11 -13.90
N ILE A 6 6.25 -4.36 -12.59
CA ILE A 6 5.15 -3.94 -11.73
C ILE A 6 5.42 -2.52 -11.26
N ASP A 7 4.46 -1.62 -11.48
CA ASP A 7 4.52 -0.25 -10.99
C ASP A 7 4.31 -0.24 -9.46
N MET A 8 5.41 -0.10 -8.72
CA MET A 8 5.39 -0.09 -7.26
C MET A 8 4.55 1.05 -6.71
N HIS A 9 4.59 2.23 -7.34
CA HIS A 9 3.82 3.39 -6.88
C HIS A 9 2.32 3.18 -7.01
N ARG A 10 1.87 2.51 -8.08
CA ARG A 10 0.45 2.10 -8.16
C ARG A 10 0.09 1.04 -7.14
N LEU A 11 1.00 0.11 -6.81
CA LEU A 11 0.74 -0.93 -5.81
C LEU A 11 0.64 -0.34 -4.41
N GLU A 12 1.57 0.55 -4.05
CA GLU A 12 1.53 1.32 -2.81
C GLU A 12 0.22 2.11 -2.69
N TYR A 13 -0.22 2.76 -3.77
CA TYR A 13 -1.49 3.49 -3.81
C TYR A 13 -2.70 2.55 -3.62
N ALA A 14 -2.71 1.40 -4.29
CA ALA A 14 -3.79 0.42 -4.18
C ALA A 14 -3.89 -0.16 -2.75
N LEU A 15 -2.75 -0.41 -2.10
CA LEU A 15 -2.69 -0.90 -0.72
C LEU A 15 -3.11 0.16 0.30
N ASP A 16 -2.77 1.43 0.07
CA ASP A 16 -3.22 2.55 0.92
C ASP A 16 -4.67 2.95 0.65
N HIS A 17 -5.25 2.55 -0.49
CA HIS A 17 -6.60 2.98 -0.87
C HIS A 17 -7.65 2.37 0.07
N ARG A 18 -8.45 3.24 0.69
CA ARG A 18 -9.47 2.86 1.68
C ARG A 18 -10.91 3.01 1.16
N ASP A 19 -11.07 3.20 -0.14
CA ASP A 19 -12.37 3.38 -0.77
C ASP A 19 -12.98 2.02 -1.17
N THR A 20 -14.21 2.05 -1.66
CA THR A 20 -14.93 0.89 -2.20
C THR A 20 -14.43 0.40 -3.56
N SER A 21 -13.34 0.98 -4.08
CA SER A 21 -12.75 0.57 -5.36
C SER A 21 -11.85 -0.63 -5.15
N GLU A 22 -12.05 -1.66 -5.95
CA GLU A 22 -11.24 -2.88 -5.94
C GLU A 22 -10.05 -2.70 -6.90
N HIS A 23 -8.88 -3.17 -6.49
CA HIS A 23 -7.67 -3.07 -7.30
C HIS A 23 -7.22 -4.46 -7.76
N TYR A 24 -6.84 -4.57 -9.03
CA TYR A 24 -6.44 -5.84 -9.64
C TYR A 24 -5.10 -5.67 -10.37
N LEU A 25 -4.14 -6.55 -10.13
CA LEU A 25 -2.88 -6.62 -10.87
C LEU A 25 -3.01 -7.61 -12.02
N ASP A 26 -2.84 -7.15 -13.26
CA ASP A 26 -2.73 -8.01 -14.43
C ASP A 26 -1.32 -8.61 -14.50
N LEU A 27 -1.24 -9.94 -14.42
CA LEU A 27 0.01 -10.72 -14.44
C LEU A 27 0.61 -10.88 -15.83
N GLU A 28 -0.10 -10.49 -16.89
CA GLU A 28 0.46 -10.53 -18.24
C GLU A 28 1.28 -9.27 -18.54
N THR A 29 0.81 -8.12 -18.08
CA THR A 29 1.35 -6.79 -18.38
C THR A 29 2.01 -6.11 -17.18
N GLY A 30 1.71 -6.53 -15.94
CA GLY A 30 2.16 -5.88 -14.71
C GLY A 30 1.38 -4.62 -14.36
N GLN A 31 0.24 -4.36 -15.02
CA GLN A 31 -0.56 -3.16 -14.80
C GLN A 31 -1.58 -3.34 -13.68
N ILE A 32 -1.79 -2.27 -12.91
CA ILE A 32 -2.79 -2.23 -11.83
C ILE A 32 -4.05 -1.53 -12.35
N LEU A 33 -5.15 -2.27 -12.39
CA LEU A 33 -6.49 -1.87 -12.77
C LEU A 33 -7.28 -1.47 -11.52
N ALA A 34 -8.02 -0.37 -11.59
CA ALA A 34 -8.93 0.05 -10.53
C ALA A 34 -10.37 -0.14 -11.02
N VAL A 35 -11.15 -0.90 -10.27
CA VAL A 35 -12.55 -1.24 -10.56
C VAL A 35 -13.41 -0.54 -9.53
N LEU A 36 -14.26 0.37 -10.00
CA LEU A 36 -15.20 1.08 -9.15
C LEU A 36 -16.37 0.16 -8.77
N PRO A 37 -16.97 0.32 -7.58
CA PRO A 37 -18.13 -0.46 -7.18
C PRO A 37 -19.29 -0.25 -8.15
N GLY A 38 -19.76 -1.35 -8.76
CA GLY A 38 -20.81 -1.34 -9.78
C GLY A 38 -20.32 -1.33 -11.23
N GLN A 39 -19.00 -1.30 -11.47
CA GLN A 39 -18.42 -1.69 -12.75
C GLN A 39 -18.21 -3.21 -12.80
N PRO A 40 -18.33 -3.84 -13.98
CA PRO A 40 -17.93 -5.24 -14.13
C PRO A 40 -16.43 -5.36 -13.83
N THR A 41 -16.08 -6.36 -13.01
CA THR A 41 -14.68 -6.72 -12.81
C THR A 41 -14.06 -7.17 -14.13
N PRO A 42 -12.79 -6.83 -14.40
CA PRO A 42 -12.10 -7.26 -15.61
C PRO A 42 -12.09 -8.80 -15.67
N GLY A 43 -12.68 -9.35 -16.73
CA GLY A 43 -12.90 -10.79 -16.91
C GLY A 43 -14.32 -11.29 -16.60
N ALA A 44 -15.19 -10.48 -15.99
CA ALA A 44 -16.56 -10.91 -15.63
C ALA A 44 -17.56 -10.90 -16.81
N GLU A 45 -17.30 -10.14 -17.88
CA GLU A 45 -18.16 -10.12 -19.08
C GLU A 45 -17.84 -11.25 -20.08
N GLU A 46 -16.69 -11.92 -19.93
CA GLU A 46 -16.32 -13.07 -20.75
C GLU A 46 -16.93 -14.34 -20.16
N LYS A 47 -18.14 -14.65 -20.63
CA LYS A 47 -18.95 -15.83 -20.28
C LYS A 47 -18.27 -17.19 -20.58
N TYR A 48 -17.04 -17.18 -21.09
CA TYR A 48 -16.24 -18.32 -21.49
C TYR A 48 -14.76 -18.00 -21.22
N ASP A 49 -14.07 -18.91 -20.54
CA ASP A 49 -12.64 -18.84 -20.16
C ASP A 49 -12.33 -17.85 -19.02
N VAL A 50 -12.77 -18.22 -17.80
CA VAL A 50 -12.18 -17.68 -16.58
C VAL A 50 -10.74 -18.20 -16.54
N GLN A 51 -9.81 -17.45 -17.14
CA GLN A 51 -8.40 -17.50 -16.80
C GLN A 51 -8.29 -16.94 -15.36
N ASP A 52 -8.67 -17.78 -14.40
CA ASP A 52 -8.76 -17.54 -12.95
C ASP A 52 -7.45 -16.98 -12.37
N ASP A 53 -6.34 -17.15 -13.11
CA ASP A 53 -4.98 -16.88 -12.68
C ASP A 53 -4.33 -15.66 -13.37
N ARG A 54 -5.06 -14.85 -14.14
CA ARG A 54 -4.47 -13.70 -14.87
C ARG A 54 -4.49 -12.38 -14.09
N HIS A 55 -5.51 -12.16 -13.27
CA HIS A 55 -5.67 -10.93 -12.49
C HIS A 55 -5.63 -11.27 -11.00
N LEU A 56 -4.64 -10.75 -10.27
CA LEU A 56 -4.58 -10.87 -8.82
C LEU A 56 -5.30 -9.71 -8.16
N HIS A 57 -6.26 -10.02 -7.29
CA HIS A 57 -6.91 -9.02 -6.46
C HIS A 57 -5.92 -8.48 -5.41
N ILE A 58 -5.73 -7.17 -5.39
CA ILE A 58 -4.91 -6.47 -4.40
C ILE A 58 -5.83 -6.12 -3.24
N GLU A 59 -5.72 -6.90 -2.17
CA GLU A 59 -6.42 -6.61 -0.92
C GLU A 59 -5.79 -5.37 -0.26
N PRO A 60 -6.57 -4.30 -0.01
CA PRO A 60 -6.05 -3.10 0.66
C PRO A 60 -5.69 -3.39 2.11
N LEU A 61 -4.86 -2.54 2.71
CA LEU A 61 -4.45 -2.70 4.10
C LEU A 61 -5.65 -2.63 5.05
N GLU A 62 -5.69 -3.59 5.97
CA GLU A 62 -6.69 -3.64 7.02
C GLU A 62 -6.56 -2.43 7.96
N LEU A 63 -7.66 -2.04 8.59
CA LEU A 63 -7.65 -0.97 9.60
C LEU A 63 -6.60 -1.23 10.68
N ALA A 64 -6.42 -2.49 11.09
CA ALA A 64 -5.41 -2.89 12.06
C ALA A 64 -3.97 -2.61 11.59
N GLN A 65 -3.67 -2.84 10.31
CA GLN A 65 -2.34 -2.56 9.74
C GLN A 65 -2.08 -1.06 9.68
N HIS A 66 -3.06 -0.26 9.24
CA HIS A 66 -2.94 1.21 9.25
C HIS A 66 -2.75 1.79 10.65
N LEU A 67 -3.36 1.17 11.67
CA LEU A 67 -3.17 1.55 13.06
C LEU A 67 -1.78 1.16 13.55
N ALA A 68 -1.38 -0.09 13.35
CA ALA A 68 -0.06 -0.60 13.72
C ALA A 68 1.06 0.25 13.09
N MET A 69 0.90 0.70 11.84
CA MET A 69 1.85 1.58 11.17
C MET A 69 1.97 2.95 11.86
N ARG A 70 0.84 3.54 12.27
CA ARG A 70 0.83 4.82 13.02
C ARG A 70 1.39 4.65 14.42
N GLU A 71 1.08 3.54 15.10
CA GLU A 71 1.64 3.21 16.41
C GLU A 71 3.16 3.00 16.33
N ALA A 72 3.63 2.26 15.33
CA ALA A 72 5.06 2.06 15.06
C ALA A 72 5.79 3.39 14.82
N PHE A 73 5.17 4.31 14.08
CA PHE A 73 5.71 5.65 13.87
C PHE A 73 5.80 6.49 15.17
N LEU A 74 4.93 6.25 16.15
CA LEU A 74 5.06 6.92 17.46
C LEU A 74 6.38 6.55 18.14
N PHE A 75 6.84 5.30 18.03
CA PHE A 75 8.13 4.89 18.59
C PHE A 75 9.32 5.60 17.94
N THR A 76 9.18 6.07 16.69
CA THR A 76 10.20 6.86 16.01
C THR A 76 10.06 8.37 16.28
N GLN A 77 9.04 8.82 17.02
CA GLN A 77 8.86 10.23 17.33
C GLN A 77 9.73 10.65 18.50
N HIS A 78 10.65 11.57 18.21
CA HIS A 78 11.51 12.18 19.24
C HIS A 78 10.84 13.36 19.94
N ASP A 79 9.82 13.98 19.34
CA ASP A 79 9.12 15.10 19.92
C ASP A 79 8.06 14.61 20.93
N PRO A 80 8.22 14.92 22.24
CA PRO A 80 7.32 14.40 23.27
C PRO A 80 5.92 15.01 23.20
N HIS A 81 5.78 16.22 22.65
CA HIS A 81 4.49 16.89 22.52
C HIS A 81 3.67 16.26 21.38
N ALA A 82 4.27 16.14 20.20
CA ALA A 82 3.67 15.46 19.05
C ALA A 82 3.36 14.00 19.39
N HIS A 83 4.28 13.29 20.06
CA HIS A 83 4.05 11.93 20.52
C HIS A 83 2.79 11.82 21.39
N ALA A 84 2.65 12.66 22.42
CA ALA A 84 1.49 12.62 23.31
C ALA A 84 0.17 12.93 22.58
N VAL A 85 0.17 13.94 21.70
CA VAL A 85 -1.02 14.34 20.93
C VAL A 85 -1.44 13.24 19.95
N LEU A 86 -0.49 12.67 19.21
CA LEU A 86 -0.74 11.63 18.23
C LEU A 86 -1.11 10.29 18.88
N ALA A 87 -0.47 9.92 19.98
CA ALA A 87 -0.84 8.74 20.77
C ALA A 87 -2.27 8.85 21.29
N SER A 88 -2.66 10.01 21.82
CA SER A 88 -4.04 10.26 22.24
C SER A 88 -5.02 10.20 21.07
N ALA A 89 -4.61 10.62 19.86
CA ALA A 89 -5.46 10.56 18.68
C ALA A 89 -5.79 9.11 18.28
N LEU A 90 -4.83 8.19 18.42
CA LEU A 90 -5.03 6.77 18.10
C LEU A 90 -5.95 6.03 19.09
N GLY A 91 -6.11 6.51 20.32
CA GLY A 91 -7.05 5.94 21.30
C GLY A 91 -8.50 6.42 21.16
N GLY A 92 -8.78 7.37 20.27
CA GLY A 92 -10.07 8.06 20.16
C GLY A 92 -11.06 7.45 19.15
N ARG A 93 -12.19 8.15 18.95
CA ARG A 93 -13.14 7.82 17.86
C ARG A 93 -12.53 8.22 16.52
N LYS A 94 -12.49 7.29 15.55
CA LYS A 94 -11.87 7.47 14.22
C LYS A 94 -10.37 7.82 14.35
N PRO A 95 -9.56 6.88 14.86
CA PRO A 95 -8.16 7.11 15.19
C PRO A 95 -7.33 7.64 14.01
N LEU A 96 -7.48 7.03 12.83
CA LEU A 96 -6.76 7.46 11.63
C LEU A 96 -7.05 8.92 11.27
N ARG A 97 -8.33 9.27 11.15
CA ARG A 97 -8.75 10.64 10.77
C ARG A 97 -8.32 11.68 11.80
N THR A 98 -8.39 11.34 13.08
CA THR A 98 -7.95 12.23 14.15
C THR A 98 -6.43 12.41 14.14
N PHE A 99 -5.68 11.34 13.89
CA PHE A 99 -4.23 11.39 13.74
C PHE A 99 -3.81 12.30 12.58
N ASP A 100 -4.40 12.10 11.39
CA ASP A 100 -4.11 12.92 10.21
C ASP A 100 -4.40 14.41 10.47
N PHE A 101 -5.53 14.72 11.11
CA PHE A 101 -5.87 16.10 11.48
C PHE A 101 -4.89 16.71 12.48
N LYS A 102 -4.46 15.95 13.50
CA LYS A 102 -3.46 16.42 14.47
C LYS A 102 -2.07 16.58 13.85
N LEU A 103 -1.75 15.78 12.85
CA LEU A 103 -0.50 15.85 12.11
C LEU A 103 -0.31 17.19 11.39
N GLU A 104 -1.40 17.85 10.98
CA GLU A 104 -1.36 19.16 10.32
C GLU A 104 -0.78 20.26 11.21
N ASP A 105 -0.91 20.12 12.54
CA ASP A 105 -0.35 21.04 13.53
C ASP A 105 1.19 20.91 13.63
N PHE A 106 1.75 19.78 13.18
CA PHE A 106 3.16 19.44 13.28
C PHE A 106 3.79 19.19 11.90
N PRO A 107 4.12 20.24 11.12
CA PRO A 107 4.60 20.08 9.75
C PRO A 107 5.90 19.24 9.63
N ALA A 108 6.82 19.35 10.59
CA ALA A 108 8.04 18.54 10.62
C ALA A 108 7.75 17.04 10.84
N VAL A 109 6.82 16.74 11.76
CA VAL A 109 6.38 15.37 12.06
C VAL A 109 5.58 14.81 10.89
N ARG A 110 4.72 15.62 10.26
CA ARG A 110 4.01 15.25 9.03
C ARG A 110 4.95 14.81 7.92
N GLN A 111 6.04 15.56 7.70
CA GLN A 111 7.06 15.19 6.72
C GLN A 111 7.76 13.87 7.09
N ALA A 112 8.03 13.64 8.38
CA ALA A 112 8.58 12.36 8.84
C ALA A 112 7.58 11.20 8.65
N TRP A 113 6.30 11.43 8.91
CA TRP A 113 5.22 10.46 8.70
C TRP A 113 5.10 10.06 7.23
N LEU A 114 5.08 11.03 6.31
CA LEU A 114 4.98 10.74 4.88
C LEU A 114 6.14 9.85 4.39
N ARG A 115 7.38 10.15 4.84
CA ARG A 115 8.54 9.31 4.53
C ARG A 115 8.44 7.92 5.16
N TYR A 116 7.98 7.83 6.40
CA TYR A 116 7.79 6.55 7.09
C TYR A 116 6.71 5.70 6.39
N GLN A 117 5.57 6.31 6.07
CA GLN A 117 4.47 5.67 5.36
C GLN A 117 4.93 5.15 3.99
N GLU A 118 5.70 5.93 3.23
CA GLU A 118 6.25 5.49 1.94
C GLU A 118 7.11 4.22 2.10
N VAL A 119 8.03 4.20 3.07
CA VAL A 119 8.85 3.02 3.34
C VAL A 119 8.00 1.81 3.74
N GLN A 120 7.04 1.99 4.63
CA GLN A 120 6.17 0.90 5.08
C GLN A 120 5.28 0.38 3.96
N LEU A 121 4.65 1.25 3.17
CA LEU A 121 3.85 0.85 2.00
C LEU A 121 4.69 0.06 1.01
N ARG A 122 5.94 0.47 0.77
CA ARG A 122 6.88 -0.26 -0.08
C ARG A 122 7.22 -1.65 0.47
N GLU A 123 7.39 -1.78 1.78
CA GLU A 123 7.61 -3.08 2.43
C GLU A 123 6.38 -3.97 2.33
N TYR A 124 5.18 -3.44 2.55
CA TYR A 124 3.92 -4.17 2.37
C TYR A 124 3.74 -4.62 0.92
N ALA A 125 3.97 -3.72 -0.04
CA ALA A 125 3.90 -4.01 -1.46
C ALA A 125 4.89 -5.13 -1.86
N THR A 126 6.13 -5.05 -1.39
CA THR A 126 7.15 -6.08 -1.64
C THR A 126 6.79 -7.42 -1.00
N THR A 127 6.24 -7.40 0.22
CA THR A 127 5.80 -8.60 0.93
C THR A 127 4.62 -9.26 0.20
N TRP A 128 3.61 -8.47 -0.18
CA TRP A 128 2.46 -8.94 -0.94
C TRP A 128 2.89 -9.56 -2.27
N LEU A 129 3.81 -8.93 -3.01
CA LEU A 129 4.37 -9.51 -4.23
C LEU A 129 5.02 -10.87 -3.96
N ARG A 130 5.86 -10.96 -2.93
CA ARG A 130 6.55 -12.21 -2.57
C ARG A 130 5.57 -13.32 -2.17
N GLU A 131 4.53 -13.00 -1.39
CA GLU A 131 3.50 -13.97 -1.01
C GLU A 131 2.73 -14.52 -2.22
N ASN A 132 2.55 -13.69 -3.25
CA ASN A 132 1.97 -14.07 -4.53
C ASN A 132 2.99 -14.69 -5.52
N GLY A 133 4.23 -14.95 -5.08
CA GLY A 133 5.29 -15.51 -5.92
C GLY A 133 5.77 -14.57 -7.03
N LEU A 134 5.51 -13.27 -6.90
CA LEU A 134 5.95 -12.22 -7.81
C LEU A 134 7.21 -11.55 -7.28
N GLU A 135 8.12 -11.25 -8.19
CA GLU A 135 9.25 -10.38 -7.90
C GLU A 135 9.03 -9.05 -8.63
N PRO A 136 9.12 -7.90 -7.93
CA PRO A 136 9.26 -6.65 -8.65
C PRO A 136 10.49 -6.80 -9.53
N ALA A 137 10.41 -6.41 -10.80
CA ALA A 137 11.58 -6.36 -11.66
C ALA A 137 12.60 -5.40 -11.03
N HIS A 138 13.46 -5.94 -10.18
CA HIS A 138 14.67 -5.28 -9.79
C HIS A 138 15.45 -5.25 -11.09
N THR A 139 15.56 -4.09 -11.71
CA THR A 139 16.58 -3.90 -12.73
C THR A 139 17.92 -4.06 -12.01
N ALA A 140 18.34 -5.32 -11.87
CA ALA A 140 19.70 -5.67 -11.54
C ALA A 140 20.49 -5.37 -12.80
N SER A 141 20.78 -4.08 -12.99
CA SER A 141 21.88 -3.68 -13.86
C SER A 141 23.16 -4.03 -13.10
N PHE A 142 23.56 -5.29 -13.22
CA PHE A 142 24.92 -5.73 -12.96
C PHE A 142 25.32 -6.74 -14.02
N PRO A 143 26.12 -6.37 -15.03
CA PRO A 143 27.22 -7.21 -15.39
C PRO A 143 28.37 -6.92 -14.41
N ALA A 144 28.84 -7.99 -13.77
CA ALA A 144 30.15 -8.03 -13.17
C ALA A 144 31.19 -7.64 -14.23
N GLU A 145 32.02 -6.64 -13.94
CA GLU A 145 33.30 -6.47 -14.63
C GLU A 145 34.44 -6.59 -13.62
N ARG A 146 35.46 -7.34 -14.05
CA ARG A 146 36.44 -8.13 -13.31
C ARG A 146 37.44 -7.35 -12.47
#